data_AF-A0A7C6DRM4-F1
#
_entry.id   AF-A0A7C6DRM4-F1
#
_cell.length_a   1.000
_cell.length_b   1.000
_cell.length_c   1.000
_cell.angle_alpha   90.00
_cell.angle_beta   90.00
_cell.angle_gamma   90.00
#
_symmetry.space_group_name_H-M   'P 1'
#
loop_
_entity.id
_entity.type
_entity.pdbx_description
1 polymer ?
#
loop_
_entity_poly.entity_id
_entity_poly.type
_entity_poly.pdbx_seq_one_letter_code
_entity_poly.pdbx_strand_id
1 'polypeptide(L)'
;MTKETIPDLKYYGKKWLELKIQRMQNLLKIADPDEALYREIMLSLGYPNNKLNFLELALLTPYSEIKKLGTRKIIEKALLYRAGLTEDKTDIPSSFDFSLRISKTIWKYKGTRPANFPDKRIKGISHLLSETVSIGLVNYFQKKINQQIGNTKPTSILTRREASPKKIMDFKGIGIQRKEEMFFNIIMPFIMSFSNESQLNNFLHFMFENYPPLKDNRLTRDFKTNYPSIKINTVKEYMGALLFQKENKNIKQKH
;
A
#
# COMPACT_ATOMS: atom_id res chain seq x y z
N MET A 1 10.40 31.88 24.19
CA MET A 1 9.27 31.05 23.72
C MET A 1 8.95 31.45 22.29
N THR A 2 9.49 30.73 21.30
CA THR A 2 9.11 30.92 19.90
C THR A 2 7.64 30.54 19.75
N LYS A 3 6.79 31.44 19.22
CA LYS A 3 5.40 31.13 18.87
C LYS A 3 5.39 29.86 18.03
N GLU A 4 4.91 28.74 18.59
CA GLU A 4 4.76 27.51 17.83
C GLU A 4 3.75 27.78 16.71
N THR A 5 4.24 27.84 15.48
CA THR A 5 3.45 28.02 14.28
C THR A 5 2.42 26.90 14.21
N ILE A 6 1.13 27.24 14.20
CA ILE A 6 0.05 26.27 14.06
C ILE A 6 0.24 25.55 12.71
N PRO A 7 0.42 24.22 12.68
CA PRO A 7 0.66 23.50 11.43
C PRO A 7 -0.57 23.50 10.52
N ASP A 8 -0.41 23.96 9.28
CA ASP A 8 -1.42 23.78 8.23
C ASP A 8 -1.41 22.34 7.71
N LEU A 9 -2.24 21.49 8.31
CA LEU A 9 -2.35 20.09 7.93
C LEU A 9 -2.82 19.86 6.48
N LYS A 10 -3.58 20.79 5.90
CA LYS A 10 -4.05 20.66 4.51
C LYS A 10 -2.91 20.91 3.54
N TYR A 11 -2.05 21.90 3.84
CA TYR A 11 -0.81 22.13 3.10
C TYR A 11 0.11 20.90 3.16
N TYR A 12 0.42 20.39 4.36
CA TYR A 12 1.28 19.20 4.50
C TYR A 12 0.64 17.96 3.86
N GLY A 13 -0.68 17.82 3.90
CA GLY A 13 -1.40 16.74 3.22
C GLY A 13 -1.23 16.79 1.71
N LYS A 14 -1.34 17.98 1.10
CA LYS A 14 -1.08 18.20 -0.33
C LYS A 14 0.37 17.85 -0.68
N LYS A 15 1.33 18.41 0.08
CA LYS A 15 2.77 18.14 -0.08
C LYS A 15 3.09 16.65 0.02
N TRP A 16 2.46 15.94 0.97
CA TRP A 16 2.63 14.50 1.10
C TRP A 16 2.18 13.74 -0.15
N LEU A 17 1.03 14.12 -0.72
CA LEU A 17 0.49 13.46 -1.92
C LEU A 17 1.40 13.73 -3.12
N GLU A 18 1.87 14.97 -3.30
CA GLU A 18 2.81 15.34 -4.37
C GLU A 18 4.11 14.52 -4.28
N LEU A 19 4.71 14.42 -3.08
CA LEU A 19 5.91 13.60 -2.85
C LEU A 19 5.66 12.12 -3.15
N LYS A 20 4.46 11.61 -2.84
CA LYS A 20 4.08 10.23 -3.14
C LYS A 20 3.95 9.99 -4.64
N ILE A 21 3.21 10.84 -5.34
CA ILE A 21 3.04 10.76 -6.81
C ILE A 21 4.40 10.87 -7.49
N GLN A 22 5.24 11.84 -7.10
CA GLN A 22 6.58 12.01 -7.66
C GLN A 22 7.45 10.77 -7.48
N ARG A 23 7.37 10.11 -6.31
CA ARG A 23 8.08 8.86 -6.08
C ARG A 23 7.59 7.74 -7.00
N MET A 24 6.28 7.62 -7.19
CA MET A 24 5.72 6.60 -8.09
C MET A 24 6.08 6.88 -9.55
N GLN A 25 6.08 8.13 -9.99
CA GLN A 25 6.59 8.53 -11.31
C GLN A 25 8.05 8.14 -11.51
N ASN A 26 8.90 8.35 -10.49
CA ASN A 26 10.30 7.94 -10.56
C ASN A 26 10.47 6.42 -10.61
N LEU A 27 9.61 5.67 -9.91
CA LEU A 27 9.60 4.21 -9.99
C LEU A 27 9.18 3.71 -11.38
N LEU A 28 8.18 4.34 -11.99
CA LEU A 28 7.70 4.02 -13.34
C LEU A 28 8.73 4.31 -14.44
N LYS A 29 9.74 5.15 -14.18
CA LYS A 29 10.86 5.36 -15.12
C LYS A 29 11.83 4.19 -15.19
N ILE A 30 11.83 3.29 -14.20
CA ILE A 30 12.86 2.26 -14.03
C ILE A 30 12.29 0.83 -13.90
N ALA A 31 10.97 0.67 -13.96
CA ALA A 31 10.32 -0.63 -13.82
C ALA A 31 8.99 -0.66 -14.57
N ASP A 32 8.64 -1.84 -15.10
CA ASP A 32 7.32 -2.09 -15.66
C ASP A 32 6.21 -1.77 -14.63
N PRO A 33 5.07 -1.19 -15.03
CA PRO A 33 4.05 -0.72 -14.10
C PRO A 33 3.54 -1.79 -13.12
N ASP A 34 3.29 -3.01 -13.60
CA ASP A 34 2.85 -4.11 -12.75
C ASP A 34 3.96 -4.56 -11.77
N GLU A 35 5.22 -4.57 -12.20
CA GLU A 35 6.37 -4.92 -11.34
C GLU A 35 6.59 -3.84 -10.27
N ALA A 36 6.50 -2.57 -10.66
CA ALA A 36 6.58 -1.43 -9.77
C ALA A 36 5.50 -1.48 -8.68
N LEU A 37 4.24 -1.69 -9.08
CA LEU A 37 3.11 -1.78 -8.16
C LEU A 37 3.22 -3.01 -7.25
N TYR A 38 3.61 -4.16 -7.81
CA TYR A 38 3.83 -5.40 -7.05
C TYR A 38 4.86 -5.20 -5.94
N ARG A 39 6.03 -4.63 -6.26
CA ARG A 39 7.09 -4.35 -5.28
C ARG A 39 6.60 -3.46 -4.15
N GLU A 40 5.82 -2.43 -4.47
CA GLU A 40 5.26 -1.51 -3.47
C GLU A 40 4.22 -2.18 -2.57
N ILE A 41 3.34 -3.01 -3.16
CA ILE A 41 2.37 -3.82 -2.42
C ILE A 41 3.09 -4.76 -1.45
N MET A 42 4.10 -5.49 -1.93
CA MET A 42 4.88 -6.44 -1.14
C MET A 42 5.63 -5.74 -0.01
N LEU A 43 6.41 -4.70 -0.33
CA LEU A 43 7.11 -3.85 0.64
C LEU A 43 6.18 -3.34 1.75
N SER A 44 4.93 -3.04 1.41
CA SER A 44 3.93 -2.65 2.40
C SER A 44 3.69 -3.74 3.45
N LEU A 45 3.61 -5.01 3.07
CA LEU A 45 3.18 -6.11 3.94
C LEU A 45 4.08 -6.29 5.18
N GLY A 46 5.35 -5.90 5.06
CA GLY A 46 6.36 -6.16 6.07
C GLY A 46 6.27 -5.37 7.37
N TYR A 47 5.55 -4.23 7.42
CA TYR A 47 5.63 -3.28 8.56
C TYR A 47 7.11 -2.94 8.90
N PRO A 48 7.50 -2.10 9.90
CA PRO A 48 8.88 -1.60 9.90
C PRO A 48 9.95 -2.70 9.98
N ASN A 49 9.63 -3.87 10.55
CA ASN A 49 10.61 -4.92 10.83
C ASN A 49 10.86 -5.91 9.66
N ASN A 50 9.91 -6.08 8.73
CA ASN A 50 10.07 -7.00 7.58
C ASN A 50 9.92 -6.29 6.23
N LYS A 51 9.92 -4.95 6.21
CA LYS A 51 9.72 -4.14 5.00
C LYS A 51 10.68 -4.51 3.87
N LEU A 52 11.98 -4.59 4.20
CA LEU A 52 13.03 -4.92 3.23
C LEU A 52 12.96 -6.40 2.82
N ASN A 53 12.68 -7.30 3.76
CA ASN A 53 12.54 -8.73 3.48
C ASN A 53 11.41 -9.03 2.47
N PHE A 54 10.28 -8.31 2.57
CA PHE A 54 9.20 -8.44 1.59
C PHE A 54 9.55 -7.82 0.23
N LEU A 55 10.36 -6.74 0.20
CA LEU A 55 10.86 -6.20 -1.05
C LEU A 55 11.83 -7.19 -1.72
N GLU A 56 12.74 -7.78 -0.95
CA GLU A 56 13.65 -8.82 -1.43
C GLU A 56 12.88 -10.02 -1.99
N LEU A 57 11.81 -10.46 -1.31
CA LEU A 57 10.93 -11.51 -1.80
C LEU A 57 10.28 -11.14 -3.14
N ALA A 58 9.84 -9.88 -3.29
CA ALA A 58 9.25 -9.40 -4.54
C ALA A 58 10.27 -9.29 -5.68
N LEU A 59 11.54 -9.05 -5.37
CA LEU A 59 12.61 -9.01 -6.36
C LEU A 59 13.03 -10.43 -6.79
N LEU A 60 13.07 -11.38 -5.84
CA LEU A 60 13.38 -12.78 -6.12
C LEU A 60 12.22 -13.54 -6.77
N THR A 61 10.98 -13.08 -6.66
CA THR A 61 9.83 -13.62 -7.39
C THR A 61 9.09 -12.49 -8.09
N PRO A 62 9.62 -12.00 -9.24
CA PRO A 62 9.00 -10.91 -9.99
C PRO A 62 7.54 -11.20 -10.34
N TYR A 63 6.75 -10.15 -10.54
CA TYR A 63 5.33 -10.31 -10.86
C TYR A 63 5.10 -11.09 -12.16
N SER A 64 5.99 -10.97 -13.14
CA SER A 64 6.03 -11.79 -14.35
C SER A 64 6.14 -13.29 -14.06
N GLU A 65 6.83 -13.71 -13.01
CA GLU A 65 6.87 -15.10 -12.52
C GLU A 65 5.57 -15.47 -11.81
N ILE A 66 5.03 -14.57 -10.97
CA ILE A 66 3.72 -14.75 -10.32
C ILE A 66 2.62 -15.03 -11.34
N LYS A 67 2.62 -14.32 -12.48
CA LYS A 67 1.65 -14.55 -13.56
C LYS A 67 1.72 -15.97 -14.13
N LYS A 68 2.91 -16.56 -14.22
CA LYS A 68 3.10 -17.94 -14.73
C LYS A 68 2.60 -19.01 -13.77
N LEU A 69 2.58 -18.73 -12.46
CA LEU A 69 2.11 -19.66 -11.43
C LEU A 69 0.59 -19.84 -11.44
N GLY A 70 -0.16 -18.83 -11.91
CA GLY A 70 -1.60 -18.92 -12.18
C GLY A 70 -2.49 -18.95 -10.94
N THR A 71 -2.48 -20.06 -10.20
CA THR A 71 -3.46 -20.30 -9.14
C THR A 71 -3.00 -19.79 -7.78
N ARG A 72 -3.95 -19.42 -6.92
CA ARG A 72 -3.69 -18.98 -5.53
C ARG A 72 -2.81 -19.96 -4.75
N LYS A 73 -3.09 -21.28 -4.86
CA LYS A 73 -2.38 -22.32 -4.12
C LYS A 73 -0.91 -22.40 -4.54
N ILE A 74 -0.64 -22.34 -5.86
CA ILE A 74 0.72 -22.40 -6.40
C ILE A 74 1.47 -21.10 -6.07
N ILE A 75 0.84 -19.93 -6.22
CA ILE A 75 1.42 -18.63 -5.83
C ILE A 75 1.81 -18.61 -4.35
N GLU A 76 0.91 -19.04 -3.46
CA GLU A 76 1.17 -19.13 -2.02
C GLU A 76 2.37 -20.02 -1.72
N LYS A 77 2.40 -21.24 -2.28
CA LYS A 77 3.49 -22.19 -2.08
C LYS A 77 4.83 -21.66 -2.60
N ALA A 78 4.85 -21.12 -3.81
CA ALA A 78 6.05 -20.56 -4.42
C ALA A 78 6.64 -19.41 -3.60
N LEU A 79 5.81 -18.49 -3.12
CA LEU A 79 6.24 -17.39 -2.25
C LEU A 79 6.74 -17.90 -0.89
N LEU A 80 6.06 -18.87 -0.28
CA LEU A 80 6.51 -19.48 0.98
C LEU A 80 7.84 -20.21 0.81
N TYR A 81 8.02 -20.91 -0.32
CA TYR A 81 9.27 -21.59 -0.64
C TYR A 81 10.39 -20.57 -0.79
N ARG A 82 10.21 -19.56 -1.66
CA ARG A 82 11.19 -18.48 -1.89
C ARG A 82 11.50 -17.71 -0.61
N ALA A 83 10.55 -17.61 0.31
CA ALA A 83 10.73 -16.98 1.61
C ALA A 83 11.49 -17.84 2.63
N GLY A 84 11.86 -19.10 2.35
CA GLY A 84 12.50 -19.93 3.37
C GLY A 84 11.53 -20.50 4.42
N LEU A 85 10.22 -20.41 4.18
CA LEU A 85 9.18 -20.73 5.18
C LEU A 85 8.55 -22.12 4.99
N THR A 86 8.80 -22.76 3.85
CA THR A 86 8.42 -24.15 3.58
C THR A 86 9.46 -24.82 2.66
N GLU A 87 9.57 -26.15 2.76
CA GLU A 87 10.28 -27.00 1.80
C GLU A 87 9.33 -27.65 0.78
N ASP A 88 8.01 -27.48 0.94
CA ASP A 88 7.01 -28.07 0.05
C ASP A 88 7.06 -27.44 -1.35
N LYS A 89 7.46 -28.24 -2.33
CA LYS A 89 7.53 -27.88 -3.76
C LYS A 89 6.37 -28.47 -4.59
N THR A 90 5.47 -29.22 -3.95
CA THR A 90 4.41 -29.96 -4.64
C THR A 90 3.53 -28.99 -5.44
N ASP A 91 3.20 -29.35 -6.67
CA ASP A 91 2.40 -28.56 -7.62
C ASP A 91 3.08 -27.28 -8.16
N ILE A 92 4.29 -26.94 -7.71
CA ILE A 92 5.04 -25.81 -8.29
C ILE A 92 5.66 -26.29 -9.62
N PRO A 93 5.50 -25.53 -10.74
CA PRO A 93 6.07 -25.91 -12.03
C PRO A 93 7.57 -26.16 -11.97
N SER A 94 8.06 -27.16 -12.71
CA SER A 94 9.50 -27.48 -12.78
C SER A 94 10.36 -26.34 -13.36
N SER A 95 9.75 -25.41 -14.10
CA SER A 95 10.39 -24.20 -14.61
C SER A 95 10.62 -23.11 -13.54
N PHE A 96 10.09 -23.28 -12.33
CA PHE A 96 10.36 -22.39 -11.20
C PHE A 96 11.78 -22.61 -10.68
N ASP A 97 12.56 -21.53 -10.55
CA ASP A 97 13.92 -21.63 -10.05
C ASP A 97 13.93 -21.87 -8.52
N PHE A 98 14.19 -23.12 -8.14
CA PHE A 98 14.25 -23.52 -6.73
C PHE A 98 15.60 -23.22 -6.06
N SER A 99 16.61 -22.75 -6.80
CA SER A 99 17.92 -22.38 -6.26
C SER A 99 17.90 -21.02 -5.55
N LEU A 100 17.01 -20.12 -5.99
CA LEU A 100 16.80 -18.83 -5.37
C LEU A 100 15.96 -18.99 -4.10
N ARG A 101 16.45 -18.45 -2.97
CA ARG A 101 15.73 -18.50 -1.70
C ARG A 101 16.27 -17.49 -0.70
N ILE A 102 15.36 -16.90 0.06
CA ILE A 102 15.66 -16.07 1.21
C ILE A 102 15.89 -16.97 2.43
N SER A 103 16.89 -16.64 3.24
CA SER A 103 17.09 -17.32 4.53
C SER A 103 15.94 -17.06 5.49
N LYS A 104 15.42 -18.13 6.12
CA LYS A 104 14.37 -18.05 7.14
C LYS A 104 14.73 -17.10 8.29
N THR A 105 16.01 -16.96 8.61
CA THR A 105 16.49 -16.20 9.77
C THR A 105 16.30 -14.68 9.63
N ILE A 106 16.07 -14.17 8.41
CA ILE A 106 15.86 -12.73 8.22
C ILE A 106 14.49 -12.28 8.73
N TRP A 107 13.51 -13.19 8.77
CA TRP A 107 12.13 -12.89 9.15
C TRP A 107 12.00 -12.59 10.64
N LYS A 108 11.46 -11.41 10.95
CA LYS A 108 11.25 -10.93 12.31
C LYS A 108 9.83 -11.24 12.79
N TYR A 109 9.72 -12.20 13.70
CA TYR A 109 8.48 -12.59 14.38
C TYR A 109 8.30 -11.92 15.74
N LYS A 110 9.39 -11.72 16.49
CA LYS A 110 9.36 -11.09 17.83
C LYS A 110 8.80 -9.67 17.74
N GLY A 111 7.81 -9.35 18.57
CA GLY A 111 7.14 -8.04 18.57
C GLY A 111 6.15 -7.83 17.43
N THR A 112 5.98 -8.80 16.54
CA THR A 112 4.97 -8.77 15.46
C THR A 112 3.71 -9.48 15.94
N ARG A 113 2.52 -8.88 15.75
CA ARG A 113 1.25 -9.56 16.08
C ARG A 113 1.07 -10.78 15.16
N PRO A 114 0.48 -11.92 15.61
CA PRO A 114 0.37 -13.13 14.78
C PRO A 114 -0.25 -12.94 13.39
N ALA A 115 -1.27 -12.08 13.28
CA ALA A 115 -1.88 -11.74 11.99
C ALA A 115 -0.94 -11.02 11.01
N ASN A 116 0.20 -10.53 11.48
CA ASN A 116 1.23 -9.83 10.71
C ASN A 116 2.47 -10.71 10.45
N PHE A 117 2.46 -11.98 10.85
CA PHE A 117 3.57 -12.88 10.57
C PHE A 117 3.78 -13.06 9.05
N PRO A 118 5.03 -13.20 8.58
CA PRO A 118 5.35 -13.28 7.16
C PRO A 118 4.58 -14.36 6.40
N ASP A 119 4.47 -15.57 6.95
CA ASP A 119 3.71 -16.69 6.37
C ASP A 119 2.23 -16.34 6.21
N LYS A 120 1.62 -15.70 7.21
CA LYS A 120 0.21 -15.25 7.15
C LYS A 120 0.02 -14.14 6.13
N ARG A 121 0.99 -13.24 6.00
CA ARG A 121 0.97 -12.15 5.01
C ARG A 121 1.15 -12.65 3.59
N ILE A 122 2.06 -13.62 3.37
CA ILE A 122 2.24 -14.30 2.08
C ILE A 122 0.96 -15.02 1.66
N LYS A 123 0.37 -15.81 2.58
CA LYS A 123 -0.93 -16.44 2.36
C LYS A 123 -2.03 -15.42 2.07
N GLY A 124 -2.03 -14.31 2.79
CA GLY A 124 -3.00 -13.24 2.61
C GLY A 124 -2.92 -12.58 1.23
N ILE A 125 -1.71 -12.26 0.77
CA ILE A 125 -1.52 -11.56 -0.52
C ILE A 125 -1.71 -12.48 -1.72
N SER A 126 -1.55 -13.80 -1.58
CA SER A 126 -1.75 -14.74 -2.69
C SER A 126 -3.18 -14.69 -3.26
N HIS A 127 -4.17 -14.28 -2.46
CA HIS A 127 -5.53 -13.99 -2.93
C HIS A 127 -5.54 -12.88 -3.99
N LEU A 128 -5.01 -11.70 -3.68
CA LEU A 128 -4.93 -10.59 -4.64
C LEU A 128 -4.15 -11.01 -5.89
N LEU A 129 -2.98 -11.60 -5.70
CA LEU A 129 -2.10 -11.96 -6.82
C LEU A 129 -2.79 -12.93 -7.79
N SER A 130 -3.54 -13.91 -7.28
CA SER A 130 -4.29 -14.84 -8.13
C SER A 130 -5.42 -14.18 -8.91
N GLU A 131 -6.06 -13.14 -8.35
CA GLU A 131 -7.11 -12.39 -9.04
C GLU A 131 -6.56 -11.45 -10.13
N THR A 132 -5.26 -11.13 -10.08
CA THR A 132 -4.63 -10.18 -11.00
C THR A 132 -3.81 -10.85 -12.10
N VAL A 133 -3.58 -12.16 -12.05
CA VAL A 133 -2.74 -12.87 -13.04
C VAL A 133 -3.16 -12.60 -14.48
N SER A 134 -4.47 -12.66 -14.77
CA SER A 134 -4.98 -12.58 -16.15
C SER A 134 -4.97 -11.16 -16.73
N ILE A 135 -5.11 -10.13 -15.90
CA ILE A 135 -5.27 -8.74 -16.36
C ILE A 135 -4.15 -7.79 -15.94
N GLY A 136 -3.30 -8.16 -14.99
CA GLY A 136 -2.31 -7.28 -14.37
C GLY A 136 -2.84 -6.56 -13.12
N LEU A 137 -1.94 -6.14 -12.22
CA LEU A 137 -2.27 -5.42 -11.00
C LEU A 137 -2.81 -4.02 -11.31
N VAL A 138 -2.17 -3.32 -12.25
CA VAL A 138 -2.55 -1.94 -12.61
C VAL A 138 -3.96 -1.92 -13.19
N ASN A 139 -4.23 -2.76 -14.20
CA ASN A 139 -5.55 -2.86 -14.82
C ASN A 139 -6.62 -3.34 -13.82
N TYR A 140 -6.29 -4.27 -12.92
CA TYR A 140 -7.21 -4.71 -11.87
C TYR A 140 -7.70 -3.53 -11.03
N PHE A 141 -6.77 -2.69 -10.54
CA PHE A 141 -7.15 -1.54 -9.70
C PHE A 141 -7.80 -0.41 -10.50
N GLN A 142 -7.36 -0.11 -11.73
CA GLN A 142 -8.06 0.84 -12.60
C GLN A 142 -9.51 0.42 -12.84
N LYS A 143 -9.75 -0.87 -13.16
CA LYS A 143 -11.10 -1.40 -13.35
C LYS A 143 -11.96 -1.25 -12.10
N LYS A 144 -11.42 -1.57 -10.92
CA LYS A 144 -12.14 -1.41 -9.63
C LYS A 144 -12.48 0.05 -9.34
N ILE A 145 -11.57 0.98 -9.65
CA ILE A 145 -11.80 2.43 -9.48
C ILE A 145 -12.87 2.92 -10.48
N ASN A 146 -12.75 2.57 -11.75
CA ASN A 146 -13.72 2.97 -12.79
C ASN A 146 -15.11 2.38 -12.53
N GLN A 147 -15.20 1.17 -11.98
CA GLN A 147 -16.47 0.62 -11.50
C GLN A 147 -17.08 1.45 -10.36
N GLN A 148 -16.27 1.99 -9.44
CA GLN A 148 -16.80 2.90 -8.42
C GLN A 148 -17.30 4.19 -9.02
N ILE A 149 -16.56 4.77 -9.97
CA ILE A 149 -16.94 5.99 -10.67
C ILE A 149 -18.26 5.80 -11.43
N GLY A 150 -18.39 4.75 -12.24
CA GLY A 150 -19.60 4.48 -13.01
C GLY A 150 -20.85 4.18 -12.17
N ASN A 151 -20.67 3.70 -10.94
CA ASN A 151 -21.78 3.46 -9.99
C ASN A 151 -22.27 4.72 -9.28
N THR A 152 -21.59 5.86 -9.45
CA THR A 152 -22.03 7.14 -8.88
C THR A 152 -23.04 7.79 -9.83
N LYS A 153 -24.21 8.18 -9.32
CA LYS A 153 -25.27 8.73 -10.18
C LYS A 153 -24.81 10.06 -10.80
N PRO A 154 -25.17 10.38 -12.06
CA PRO A 154 -24.74 11.61 -12.74
C PRO A 154 -25.10 12.91 -12.01
N THR A 155 -26.12 12.86 -11.15
CA THR A 155 -26.68 14.01 -10.42
C THR A 155 -26.27 14.09 -8.95
N SER A 156 -25.56 13.10 -8.40
CA SER A 156 -25.16 13.10 -6.99
C SER A 156 -23.77 13.71 -6.82
N ILE A 157 -23.67 14.73 -5.97
CA ILE A 157 -22.41 15.08 -5.30
C ILE A 157 -21.85 13.77 -4.73
N LEU A 158 -20.66 13.36 -5.18
CA LEU A 158 -19.95 12.19 -4.65
C LEU A 158 -20.04 12.22 -3.12
N THR A 159 -20.72 11.26 -2.51
CA THR A 159 -20.79 11.23 -1.04
C THR A 159 -19.59 10.47 -0.48
N ARG A 160 -19.18 10.81 0.75
CA ARG A 160 -18.15 10.03 1.49
C ARG A 160 -18.49 8.55 1.62
N ARG A 161 -19.78 8.18 1.52
CA ARG A 161 -20.25 6.79 1.62
C ARG A 161 -20.03 6.02 0.31
N GLU A 162 -20.06 6.71 -0.82
CA GLU A 162 -19.91 6.10 -2.15
C GLU A 162 -18.43 5.93 -2.53
N ALA A 163 -17.60 6.92 -2.22
CA ALA A 163 -16.16 6.89 -2.51
C ALA A 163 -15.37 6.19 -1.39
N SER A 164 -15.33 4.85 -1.41
CA SER A 164 -14.75 4.03 -0.34
C SER A 164 -13.62 3.10 -0.84
N PRO A 165 -12.43 3.10 -0.20
CA PRO A 165 -11.37 2.14 -0.49
C PRO A 165 -11.80 0.69 -0.31
N LYS A 166 -12.81 0.43 0.52
CA LYS A 166 -13.25 -0.93 0.86
C LYS A 166 -13.70 -1.72 -0.36
N LYS A 167 -14.42 -1.08 -1.29
CA LYS A 167 -14.90 -1.72 -2.52
C LYS A 167 -13.79 -1.89 -3.55
N ILE A 168 -12.83 -0.97 -3.59
CA ILE A 168 -11.65 -1.04 -4.48
C ILE A 168 -10.69 -2.14 -4.03
N MET A 169 -10.50 -2.25 -2.72
CA MET A 169 -9.60 -3.21 -2.06
C MET A 169 -10.32 -4.49 -1.62
N ASP A 170 -11.41 -4.88 -2.28
CA ASP A 170 -12.23 -6.02 -1.88
C ASP A 170 -11.67 -7.37 -2.34
N PHE A 171 -10.52 -7.76 -1.78
CA PHE A 171 -9.90 -9.08 -1.97
C PHE A 171 -9.64 -9.78 -0.63
N LYS A 172 -9.59 -11.11 -0.58
CA LYS A 172 -9.47 -11.84 0.71
C LYS A 172 -8.04 -11.77 1.30
N GLY A 173 -7.89 -12.21 2.54
CA GLY A 173 -6.58 -12.50 3.15
C GLY A 173 -5.85 -11.33 3.82
N ILE A 174 -6.25 -10.08 3.57
CA ILE A 174 -5.68 -8.89 4.24
C ILE A 174 -6.77 -8.12 4.99
N GLY A 175 -6.50 -7.76 6.24
CA GLY A 175 -7.45 -7.03 7.10
C GLY A 175 -7.83 -5.64 6.57
N ILE A 176 -9.04 -5.19 6.90
CA ILE A 176 -9.66 -3.98 6.33
C ILE A 176 -8.84 -2.71 6.58
N GLN A 177 -8.35 -2.51 7.80
CA GLN A 177 -7.50 -1.38 8.15
C GLN A 177 -6.23 -1.35 7.28
N ARG A 178 -5.66 -2.53 7.02
CA ARG A 178 -4.45 -2.62 6.22
C ARG A 178 -4.71 -2.28 4.76
N LYS A 179 -5.84 -2.72 4.22
CA LYS A 179 -6.28 -2.38 2.87
C LYS A 179 -6.46 -0.87 2.70
N GLU A 180 -7.07 -0.19 3.67
CA GLU A 180 -7.21 1.27 3.66
C GLU A 180 -5.84 1.96 3.68
N GLU A 181 -4.92 1.52 4.55
CA GLU A 181 -3.55 2.03 4.59
C GLU A 181 -2.83 1.82 3.24
N MET A 182 -2.93 0.63 2.65
CA MET A 182 -2.33 0.30 1.35
C MET A 182 -2.93 1.15 0.22
N PHE A 183 -4.25 1.35 0.23
CA PHE A 183 -4.91 2.15 -0.79
C PHE A 183 -4.34 3.57 -0.83
N PHE A 184 -4.38 4.30 0.29
CA PHE A 184 -3.91 5.68 0.31
C PHE A 184 -2.39 5.80 0.14
N ASN A 185 -1.59 4.88 0.70
CA ASN A 185 -0.13 5.01 0.64
C ASN A 185 0.50 4.51 -0.67
N ILE A 186 -0.20 3.67 -1.42
CA ILE A 186 0.34 2.93 -2.57
C ILE A 186 -0.60 3.01 -3.76
N ILE A 187 -1.78 2.38 -3.70
CA ILE A 187 -2.64 2.20 -4.89
C ILE A 187 -3.06 3.55 -5.45
N MET A 188 -3.61 4.43 -4.61
CA MET A 188 -4.07 5.76 -5.02
C MET A 188 -2.96 6.59 -5.68
N PRO A 189 -1.82 6.90 -5.01
CA PRO A 189 -0.78 7.70 -5.64
C PRO A 189 -0.12 7.00 -6.85
N PHE A 190 -0.10 5.67 -6.88
CA PHE A 190 0.41 4.93 -8.04
C PHE A 190 -0.50 5.12 -9.26
N ILE A 191 -1.80 4.90 -9.11
CA ILE A 191 -2.74 5.08 -10.23
C ILE A 191 -2.76 6.54 -10.68
N MET A 192 -2.67 7.51 -9.76
CA MET A 192 -2.56 8.93 -10.12
C MET A 192 -1.26 9.26 -10.88
N SER A 193 -0.18 8.53 -10.63
CA SER A 193 1.07 8.70 -11.37
C SER A 193 1.09 8.00 -12.73
N PHE A 194 0.27 6.96 -12.90
CA PHE A 194 0.22 6.12 -14.08
C PHE A 194 -0.84 6.58 -15.10
N SER A 195 -2.00 7.05 -14.62
CA SER A 195 -3.13 7.43 -15.46
C SER A 195 -3.21 8.93 -15.68
N ASN A 196 -3.42 9.32 -16.95
CA ASN A 196 -3.74 10.70 -17.34
C ASN A 196 -5.25 10.98 -17.38
N GLU A 197 -6.09 10.02 -16.98
CA GLU A 197 -7.55 10.17 -17.01
C GLU A 197 -8.03 11.16 -15.93
N SER A 198 -8.51 12.34 -16.36
CA SER A 198 -8.97 13.41 -15.47
C SER A 198 -10.06 12.94 -14.51
N GLN A 199 -11.05 12.17 -14.99
CA GLN A 199 -12.15 11.67 -14.15
C GLN A 199 -11.64 10.76 -13.02
N LEU A 200 -10.69 9.87 -13.34
CA LEU A 200 -10.08 8.98 -12.37
C LEU A 200 -9.30 9.77 -11.31
N ASN A 201 -8.47 10.72 -11.75
CA ASN A 201 -7.67 11.54 -10.85
C ASN A 201 -8.53 12.44 -9.95
N ASN A 202 -9.60 13.02 -10.49
CA ASN A 202 -10.57 13.80 -9.71
C ASN A 202 -11.26 12.95 -8.65
N PHE A 203 -11.64 11.71 -8.98
CA PHE A 203 -12.23 10.79 -8.01
C PHE A 203 -11.26 10.42 -6.88
N LEU A 204 -9.99 10.13 -7.20
CA LEU A 204 -8.96 9.82 -6.21
C LEU A 204 -8.61 11.02 -5.33
N HIS A 205 -8.54 12.23 -5.91
CA HIS A 205 -8.41 13.47 -5.15
C HIS A 205 -9.60 13.67 -4.21
N PHE A 206 -10.82 13.50 -4.71
CA PHE A 206 -12.03 13.61 -3.88
C PHE A 206 -11.97 12.66 -2.67
N MET A 207 -11.56 11.40 -2.87
CA MET A 207 -11.37 10.45 -1.78
C MET A 207 -10.32 10.93 -0.77
N PHE A 208 -9.16 11.39 -1.23
CA PHE A 208 -8.10 11.88 -0.35
C PHE A 208 -8.54 13.06 0.52
N GLU A 209 -9.33 13.97 -0.04
CA GLU A 209 -9.78 15.17 0.65
C GLU A 209 -10.94 14.91 1.61
N ASN A 210 -11.79 13.91 1.35
CA ASN A 210 -13.06 13.75 2.07
C ASN A 210 -13.16 12.47 2.91
N TYR A 211 -12.32 11.45 2.66
CA TYR A 211 -12.37 10.20 3.42
C TYR A 211 -11.95 10.42 4.88
N PRO A 212 -12.60 9.77 5.87
CA PRO A 212 -12.25 9.87 7.28
C PRO A 212 -10.78 9.50 7.56
N PRO A 213 -10.17 10.00 8.64
CA PRO A 213 -8.77 9.72 8.93
C PRO A 213 -8.53 8.22 9.16
N LEU A 214 -7.34 7.76 8.80
CA LEU A 214 -6.92 6.40 9.08
C LEU A 214 -6.72 6.18 10.58
N LYS A 215 -6.60 4.92 10.99
CA LYS A 215 -6.32 4.57 12.38
C LYS A 215 -5.02 5.23 12.85
N ASP A 216 -5.06 5.74 14.07
CA ASP A 216 -3.90 6.38 14.67
C ASP A 216 -2.71 5.44 14.81
N ASN A 217 -1.53 5.99 14.51
CA ASN A 217 -0.25 5.35 14.80
C ASN A 217 0.52 6.18 15.84
N ARG A 218 1.76 5.79 16.15
CA ARG A 218 2.58 6.54 17.13
C ARG A 218 2.72 8.02 16.76
N LEU A 219 3.02 8.32 15.49
CA LEU A 219 3.24 9.70 15.05
C LEU A 219 1.97 10.56 15.12
N THR A 220 0.81 10.03 14.72
CA THR A 220 -0.44 10.81 14.80
C THR A 220 -0.93 10.96 16.24
N ARG A 221 -0.66 10.00 17.13
CA ARG A 221 -0.89 10.16 18.58
C ARG A 221 0.03 11.24 19.17
N ASP A 222 1.33 11.16 18.88
CA ASP A 222 2.30 12.19 19.29
C ASP A 222 1.85 13.59 18.81
N PHE A 223 1.35 13.70 17.57
CA PHE A 223 0.79 14.94 17.04
C PHE A 223 -0.41 15.44 17.84
N LYS A 224 -1.41 14.59 18.08
CA LYS A 224 -2.62 14.96 18.83
C LYS A 224 -2.30 15.39 20.27
N THR A 225 -1.28 14.80 20.88
CA THR A 225 -0.80 15.22 22.21
C THR A 225 -0.17 16.60 22.19
N ASN A 226 0.65 16.90 21.18
CA ASN A 226 1.35 18.19 21.09
C ASN A 226 0.44 19.32 20.57
N TYR A 227 -0.60 19.00 19.81
CA TYR A 227 -1.52 19.98 19.20
C TYR A 227 -2.99 19.60 19.46
N PRO A 228 -3.45 19.61 20.73
CA PRO A 228 -4.77 19.10 21.10
C PRO A 228 -5.95 19.90 20.51
N SER A 229 -5.73 21.16 20.13
CA SER A 229 -6.73 22.02 19.51
C SER A 229 -6.94 21.74 18.01
N ILE A 230 -6.02 21.01 17.36
CA ILE A 230 -6.07 20.75 15.92
C ILE A 230 -6.77 19.41 15.66
N LYS A 231 -7.94 19.48 15.02
CA LYS A 231 -8.71 18.29 14.63
C LYS A 231 -8.18 17.70 13.33
N ILE A 232 -8.14 16.37 13.28
CA ILE A 232 -7.85 15.59 12.06
C ILE A 232 -9.14 14.90 11.64
N ASN A 233 -9.77 15.40 10.58
CA ASN A 233 -11.09 14.96 10.12
C ASN A 233 -11.04 14.19 8.79
N THR A 234 -9.91 14.27 8.07
CA THR A 234 -9.77 13.65 6.75
C THR A 234 -8.42 12.94 6.58
N VAL A 235 -8.32 12.07 5.57
CA VAL A 235 -7.03 11.46 5.20
C VAL A 235 -5.99 12.50 4.82
N LYS A 236 -6.38 13.57 4.11
CA LYS A 236 -5.48 14.69 3.79
C LYS A 236 -4.85 15.28 5.05
N GLU A 237 -5.66 15.59 6.06
CA GLU A 237 -5.17 16.13 7.33
C GLU A 237 -4.35 15.09 8.11
N TYR A 238 -4.74 13.81 8.07
CA TYR A 238 -4.00 12.70 8.70
C TYR A 238 -2.59 12.55 8.11
N MET A 239 -2.49 12.56 6.78
CA MET A 239 -1.21 12.48 6.08
C MET A 239 -0.38 13.75 6.29
N GLY A 240 -1.03 14.91 6.40
CA GLY A 240 -0.38 16.16 6.77
C GLY A 240 0.27 16.10 8.16
N ALA A 241 -0.45 15.60 9.16
CA ALA A 241 0.08 15.42 10.51
C ALA A 241 1.27 14.45 10.53
N LEU A 242 1.21 13.38 9.73
CA LEU A 242 2.31 12.44 9.56
C LEU A 242 3.56 13.07 8.93
N LEU A 243 3.40 13.86 7.87
CA LEU A 243 4.53 14.51 7.20
C LEU A 243 5.17 15.55 8.12
N PHE A 244 4.37 16.40 8.75
CA PHE A 244 4.84 17.41 9.71
C PHE A 244 5.66 16.78 10.85
N GLN A 245 5.16 15.69 11.46
CA GLN A 245 5.89 14.98 12.52
C GLN A 245 7.23 14.39 12.04
N LYS A 246 7.30 13.91 10.79
CA LYS A 246 8.54 13.37 10.23
C LYS A 246 9.57 14.47 9.96
N GLU A 247 9.14 15.58 9.38
CA GLU A 247 10.02 16.71 9.10
C GLU A 247 10.58 17.30 10.41
N ASN A 248 9.76 17.45 11.44
CA ASN A 248 10.21 17.94 12.74
C ASN A 248 11.14 16.97 13.50
N LYS A 249 10.93 15.65 13.40
CA LYS A 249 11.86 14.66 13.98
C LYS A 249 13.22 14.70 13.30
N ASN A 250 13.26 14.89 11.98
CA ASN A 250 14.52 15.00 11.23
C ASN A 250 15.29 16.28 11.58
N ILE A 251 14.61 17.39 11.87
CA ILE A 251 15.25 18.62 12.35
C ILE A 251 15.89 18.41 13.72
N LYS A 252 15.19 17.75 14.65
CA LYS A 252 15.71 17.46 16.01
C LYS A 252 16.84 16.42 16.07
N GLN A 253 17.13 15.70 14.98
CA GLN A 253 18.26 14.78 14.90
C GLN A 253 19.50 15.39 14.22
N LYS A 254 19.35 16.59 13.64
CA LYS A 254 20.45 17.35 13.01
C LYS A 254 21.00 18.46 13.90
N HIS A 255 20.46 18.60 15.10
CA HIS A 255 20.91 19.47 16.18
C HIS A 255 21.18 18.63 17.42
#